data_AF-A0AAV4MZN7-F1
#
_entry.id   AF-A0AAV4MZN7-F1
#
_cell.length_a   1.000
_cell.length_b   1.000
_cell.length_c   1.000
_cell.angle_alpha   90.00
_cell.angle_beta   90.00
_cell.angle_gamma   90.00
#
_symmetry.space_group_name_H-M   'P 1'
#
loop_
_entity.id
_entity.type
_entity.pdbx_description
1 polymer ?
#
loop_
_entity_poly.entity_id
_entity_poly.type
_entity_poly.pdbx_seq_one_letter_code
_entity_poly.pdbx_strand_id
1 'polypeptide(L)'
;MSAGEPPPAVYWWRDGVLLNSSYYVTSQGFARSELLLESLNRTDFMTSLTCQVSNSNLSESVNSTVVIDMNLMPTAVYIINEYRPLLANNYFDIVCFAVGPDQQPKCLGGWMASS
;
A
#
# COMPACT_ATOMS: atom_id res chain seq x y z
N MET A 1 -11.28 -7.36 -36.47
CA MET A 1 -10.08 -6.63 -36.02
C MET A 1 -9.00 -7.67 -35.85
N SER A 2 -7.92 -7.60 -36.62
CA SER A 2 -6.82 -8.57 -36.51
C SER A 2 -6.10 -8.35 -35.18
N ALA A 3 -6.05 -9.37 -34.34
CA ALA A 3 -5.11 -9.42 -33.24
C ALA A 3 -3.68 -9.31 -33.81
N GLY A 4 -2.82 -8.53 -33.15
CA GLY A 4 -1.41 -8.43 -33.54
C GLY A 4 -0.75 -9.82 -33.51
N GLU A 5 0.16 -10.05 -34.44
CA GLU A 5 0.99 -11.26 -34.51
C GLU A 5 2.44 -10.84 -34.22
N PRO A 6 3.06 -11.30 -33.11
CA PRO A 6 2.52 -12.20 -32.10
C PRO A 6 1.49 -11.52 -31.16
N PRO A 7 0.66 -12.30 -30.43
CA PRO A 7 -0.21 -11.75 -29.40
C PRO A 7 0.60 -11.02 -28.31
N PRO A 8 0.09 -9.89 -27.76
CA PRO A 8 0.80 -9.17 -26.72
C PRO A 8 0.92 -10.01 -25.44
N ALA A 9 2.08 -9.91 -24.79
CA ALA A 9 2.33 -10.49 -23.48
C ALA A 9 2.04 -9.47 -22.37
N VAL A 10 1.49 -9.94 -21.24
CA VAL A 10 1.19 -9.12 -20.07
C VAL A 10 2.03 -9.59 -18.89
N TYR A 11 2.74 -8.67 -18.26
CA TYR A 11 3.64 -8.91 -17.14
C TYR A 11 3.28 -8.04 -15.95
N TRP A 12 3.46 -8.57 -14.75
CA TRP A 12 3.33 -7.80 -13.51
C TRP A 12 4.69 -7.50 -12.89
N TRP A 13 4.85 -6.27 -12.42
CA TRP A 13 6.03 -5.82 -11.70
C TRP A 13 5.63 -5.32 -10.32
N ARG A 14 6.43 -5.63 -9.31
CA ARG A 14 6.33 -5.11 -7.94
C ARG A 14 7.58 -4.31 -7.63
N ASP A 15 7.44 -3.01 -7.41
CA ASP A 15 8.56 -2.10 -7.14
C ASP A 15 9.72 -2.25 -8.16
N GLY A 16 9.36 -2.45 -9.43
CA GLY A 16 10.32 -2.66 -10.52
C GLY A 16 10.90 -4.07 -10.63
N VAL A 17 10.47 -5.03 -9.81
CA VAL A 17 10.85 -6.45 -9.88
C VAL A 17 9.76 -7.25 -10.58
N LEU A 18 10.13 -8.00 -11.62
CA LEU A 18 9.21 -8.86 -12.36
C LEU A 18 8.64 -9.96 -11.47
N LEU A 19 7.31 -10.06 -11.41
CA LEU A 19 6.61 -11.12 -10.69
C LEU A 19 6.42 -12.34 -11.60
N ASN A 20 6.47 -13.53 -10.98
CA ASN A 20 6.04 -14.75 -11.64
C ASN A 20 4.52 -14.73 -11.81
N SER A 21 4.08 -14.32 -13.00
CA SER A 21 2.67 -14.22 -13.38
C SER A 21 2.47 -14.81 -14.76
N SER A 22 1.30 -15.38 -15.00
CA SER A 22 0.90 -15.87 -16.31
C SER A 22 -0.13 -14.94 -16.93
N TYR A 23 -0.16 -14.90 -18.26
CA TYR A 23 -1.24 -14.28 -19.03
C TYR A 23 -1.88 -15.31 -19.95
N TYR A 24 -3.10 -15.04 -20.38
CA TYR A 24 -3.83 -15.85 -21.32
C TYR A 24 -4.52 -14.97 -22.36
N VAL A 25 -4.82 -15.54 -23.52
CA VAL A 25 -5.60 -14.88 -24.57
C VAL A 25 -7.07 -15.22 -24.36
N THR A 26 -7.92 -14.21 -24.24
CA THR A 26 -9.37 -14.39 -24.11
C THR A 26 -9.98 -14.90 -25.41
N SER A 27 -11.20 -15.41 -25.36
CA SER A 27 -11.95 -15.83 -26.56
C SER A 27 -12.18 -14.68 -27.57
N GLN A 28 -12.07 -13.43 -27.12
CA GLN A 28 -12.16 -12.25 -27.97
C GLN A 28 -10.80 -11.81 -28.57
N GLY A 29 -9.71 -12.52 -28.25
CA GLY A 29 -8.37 -12.24 -28.77
C GLY A 29 -7.55 -11.22 -27.97
N PHE A 30 -7.96 -10.88 -26.74
CA PHE A 30 -7.21 -9.95 -25.88
C PHE A 30 -6.29 -10.71 -24.93
N ALA A 31 -5.07 -10.22 -24.72
CA ALA A 31 -4.23 -10.74 -23.65
C ALA A 31 -4.68 -10.18 -22.29
N ARG A 32 -4.81 -11.07 -21.30
CA ARG A 32 -5.25 -10.74 -19.95
C ARG A 32 -4.37 -11.44 -18.92
N SER A 33 -4.04 -10.73 -17.86
CA SER A 33 -3.39 -11.27 -16.67
C SER A 33 -4.05 -10.68 -15.43
N GLU A 34 -4.22 -11.51 -14.41
CA GLU A 34 -4.82 -11.12 -13.14
C GLU A 34 -3.79 -11.38 -12.03
N LEU A 35 -3.48 -10.34 -11.26
CA LEU A 35 -2.61 -10.44 -10.10
C LEU A 35 -3.48 -10.50 -8.84
N LEU A 36 -3.50 -11.67 -8.19
CA LEU A 36 -4.15 -11.86 -6.90
C LEU A 36 -3.15 -11.67 -5.77
N LEU A 37 -3.47 -10.79 -4.82
CA LEU A 37 -2.71 -10.60 -3.60
C LEU A 37 -3.46 -11.27 -2.45
N GLU A 38 -3.03 -12.46 -2.03
CA GLU A 38 -3.74 -13.25 -1.01
C GLU A 38 -3.81 -12.56 0.36
N SER A 39 -2.73 -11.88 0.73
CA SER A 39 -2.64 -11.08 1.96
C SER A 39 -1.72 -9.90 1.74
N LEU A 40 -2.05 -8.78 2.38
CA LEU A 40 -1.21 -7.59 2.43
C LEU A 40 -0.58 -7.51 3.82
N ASN A 41 0.72 -7.23 3.84
CA ASN A 41 1.49 -7.00 5.05
C ASN A 41 1.85 -5.52 5.15
N ARG A 42 2.19 -5.04 6.36
CA ARG A 42 2.60 -3.64 6.59
C ARG A 42 3.76 -3.18 5.69
N THR A 43 4.61 -4.12 5.25
CA THR A 43 5.74 -3.86 4.35
C THR A 43 5.32 -3.55 2.93
N ASP A 44 4.10 -3.90 2.53
CA ASP A 44 3.56 -3.59 1.20
C ASP A 44 3.04 -2.14 1.11
N PHE A 45 3.24 -1.33 2.15
CA PHE A 45 2.78 0.06 2.18
C PHE A 45 3.55 0.87 1.15
N MET A 46 2.81 1.59 0.31
CA MET A 46 3.36 2.35 -0.82
C MET A 46 4.09 1.49 -1.86
N THR A 47 3.87 0.17 -1.87
CA THR A 47 4.34 -0.71 -2.94
C THR A 47 3.63 -0.37 -4.24
N SER A 48 4.42 -0.25 -5.30
CA SER A 48 3.96 0.00 -6.67
C SER A 48 3.76 -1.33 -7.41
N LEU A 49 2.58 -1.51 -8.00
CA LEU A 49 2.26 -2.63 -8.88
C LEU A 49 2.05 -2.10 -10.29
N THR A 50 2.90 -2.54 -11.22
CA THR A 50 2.83 -2.14 -12.62
C THR A 50 2.43 -3.32 -13.49
N CYS A 51 1.34 -3.16 -14.22
CA CYS A 51 0.98 -4.02 -15.34
C CYS A 51 1.68 -3.49 -16.60
N GLN A 52 2.49 -4.32 -17.23
CA GLN A 52 3.24 -3.99 -18.45
C GLN A 52 2.77 -4.89 -19.60
N VAL A 53 2.36 -4.28 -20.70
CA VAL A 53 1.94 -4.96 -21.93
C VAL A 53 3.03 -4.77 -22.99
N SER A 54 3.53 -5.88 -23.54
CA SER A 54 4.57 -5.89 -24.58
C SER A 54 4.10 -6.67 -25.80
N ASN A 55 4.12 -6.03 -26.97
CA ASN A 55 3.68 -6.64 -28.24
C ASN A 55 4.86 -7.10 -29.12
N SER A 56 6.09 -6.66 -28.82
CA SER A 56 7.35 -7.09 -29.43
C SER A 56 8.50 -6.29 -28.80
N ASN A 57 9.76 -6.63 -29.12
CA ASN A 57 10.94 -5.81 -28.77
C ASN A 57 11.09 -4.54 -29.62
N LEU A 58 10.17 -4.25 -30.55
CA LEU A 58 10.24 -3.11 -31.47
C LEU A 58 9.34 -1.94 -31.05
N SER A 59 8.30 -2.20 -30.27
CA SER A 59 7.35 -1.19 -29.79
C SER A 59 7.56 -0.90 -28.31
N GLU A 60 7.44 0.37 -27.91
CA GLU A 60 7.38 0.73 -26.49
C GLU A 60 6.24 -0.03 -25.79
N SER A 61 6.53 -0.51 -24.58
CA SER A 61 5.54 -1.19 -23.76
C SER A 61 4.54 -0.21 -23.16
N VAL A 62 3.28 -0.62 -23.07
CA VAL A 62 2.24 0.16 -22.39
C VAL A 62 2.17 -0.27 -20.93
N ASN A 63 2.29 0.68 -20.02
CA ASN A 63 2.30 0.43 -18.59
C ASN A 63 1.14 1.11 -17.89
N SER A 64 0.59 0.45 -16.87
CA SER A 64 -0.36 1.04 -15.93
C SER A 64 0.06 0.66 -14.52
N THR A 65 0.11 1.65 -13.62
CA THR A 65 0.63 1.49 -12.26
C THR A 65 -0.44 1.85 -11.25
N VAL A 66 -0.57 1.01 -10.22
CA VAL A 66 -1.35 1.27 -9.01
C VAL A 66 -0.44 1.19 -7.79
N VAL A 67 -0.72 1.98 -6.77
CA VAL A 67 0.06 2.02 -5.52
C VAL A 67 -0.81 1.49 -4.39
N ILE A 68 -0.25 0.60 -3.56
CA ILE A 68 -0.92 0.07 -2.37
C ILE A 68 -0.82 1.11 -1.26
N ASP A 69 -1.89 1.88 -1.07
CA ASP A 69 -2.04 2.76 0.10
C ASP A 69 -2.85 2.04 1.19
N MET A 70 -2.26 1.91 2.38
CA MET A 70 -2.86 1.19 3.50
C MET A 70 -3.09 2.10 4.70
N ASN A 71 -4.25 1.95 5.33
CA ASN A 71 -4.52 2.55 6.62
C ASN A 71 -3.85 1.74 7.74
N LEU A 72 -2.61 2.11 8.07
CA LEU A 72 -1.81 1.43 9.09
C LEU A 72 -1.96 2.10 10.46
N MET A 73 -2.25 1.30 11.50
CA MET A 73 -2.13 1.78 12.88
C MET A 73 -0.67 2.11 13.22
N PRO A 74 -0.42 3.05 14.16
CA PRO A 74 0.90 3.31 14.70
C PRO A 74 1.58 2.02 15.18
N THR A 75 2.88 1.93 14.99
CA THR A 75 3.69 0.83 15.50
C THR A 75 3.98 1.01 17.00
N ALA A 76 4.02 2.25 17.48
CA ALA A 76 4.20 2.57 18.89
C ALA A 76 3.53 3.91 19.25
N VAL A 77 3.21 4.08 20.53
CA VAL A 77 2.69 5.32 21.12
C VAL A 77 3.46 5.59 22.41
N TYR A 78 3.91 6.83 22.60
CA TYR A 78 4.66 7.29 23.77
C TYR A 78 3.93 8.42 24.44
N ILE A 79 3.85 8.41 25.78
CA ILE A 79 3.44 9.59 26.53
C ILE A 79 4.68 10.49 26.65
N ILE A 80 4.56 11.74 26.19
CA ILE A 80 5.67 12.70 26.16
C ILE A 80 5.47 13.86 27.14
N ASN A 81 4.47 13.77 28.02
CA ASN A 81 4.33 14.72 29.12
C ASN A 81 5.57 14.72 30.00
N GLU A 82 5.96 15.90 30.49
CA GLU A 82 6.95 15.99 31.55
C GLU A 82 6.45 15.31 32.83
N TYR A 83 7.37 14.70 33.57
CA TYR A 83 7.05 14.05 34.83
C TYR A 83 6.64 15.09 35.87
N ARG A 84 5.34 15.16 36.14
CA ARG A 84 4.74 16.02 37.17
C ARG A 84 3.79 15.20 38.03
N PRO A 85 3.80 15.36 39.36
CA PRO A 85 2.83 14.70 40.24
C PRO A 85 1.40 15.05 39.82
N LEU A 86 0.55 14.03 39.69
CA LEU A 86 -0.86 14.21 39.40
C LEU A 86 -1.62 14.43 40.71
N LEU A 87 -2.44 15.46 40.75
CA LEU A 87 -3.26 15.82 41.91
C LEU A 87 -4.68 15.32 41.70
N ALA A 88 -5.27 14.70 42.72
CA ALA A 88 -6.66 14.25 42.66
C ALA A 88 -7.61 15.43 42.36
N ASN A 89 -8.68 15.14 41.60
CA ASN A 89 -9.73 16.11 41.26
C ASN A 89 -9.27 17.29 40.36
N ASN A 90 -8.11 17.18 39.70
CA ASN A 90 -7.62 18.13 38.71
C ASN A 90 -7.61 17.52 37.30
N TYR A 91 -7.83 18.36 36.29
CA TYR A 91 -7.74 17.98 34.88
C TYR A 91 -6.30 18.09 34.37
N PHE A 92 -5.87 17.12 33.57
CA PHE A 92 -4.55 17.09 32.96
C PHE A 92 -4.64 16.60 31.51
N ASP A 93 -3.96 17.31 30.61
CA ASP A 93 -3.78 16.86 29.24
C ASP A 93 -2.65 15.85 29.16
N ILE A 94 -2.92 14.68 28.60
CA ILE A 94 -1.89 13.69 28.25
C ILE A 94 -1.56 13.88 26.78
N VAL A 95 -0.29 14.17 26.49
CA VAL A 95 0.23 14.33 25.14
C VAL A 95 0.91 13.03 24.74
N CYS A 96 0.41 12.45 23.66
CA CYS A 96 0.95 11.24 23.07
C CYS A 96 1.71 11.57 21.78
N PHE A 97 2.79 10.82 21.54
CA PHE A 97 3.53 10.80 20.30
C PHE A 97 3.41 9.42 19.65
N ALA A 98 2.85 9.36 18.45
CA ALA A 98 2.65 8.13 17.70
C ALA A 98 3.75 7.94 16.63
N VAL A 99 4.30 6.73 16.53
CA VAL A 99 5.30 6.37 15.52
C VAL A 99 4.69 5.41 14.52
N GLY A 100 4.79 5.70 13.22
CA GLY A 100 4.24 4.90 12.14
C GLY A 100 4.93 5.16 10.80
N PRO A 101 4.64 4.34 9.77
CA PRO A 101 5.24 4.47 8.44
C PRO A 101 4.81 5.74 7.71
N ASP A 102 3.59 6.20 7.93
CA ASP A 102 3.19 7.58 7.65
C ASP A 102 3.56 8.43 8.87
N GLN A 103 4.48 9.37 8.71
CA GLN A 103 4.94 10.25 9.79
C GLN A 103 3.86 11.26 10.25
N GLN A 104 2.62 11.14 9.77
CA GLN A 104 1.52 11.94 10.28
C GLN A 104 1.10 11.46 11.68
N PRO A 105 1.28 12.29 12.73
CA PRO A 105 0.80 11.96 14.06
C PRO A 105 -0.73 11.99 14.07
N LYS A 106 -1.38 10.85 13.86
CA LYS A 106 -2.82 10.68 14.09
C LYS A 106 -3.05 10.47 15.59
N CYS A 107 -3.03 11.55 16.36
CA CYS A 107 -3.48 11.52 17.76
C CYS A 107 -5.01 11.51 17.80
N LEU A 108 -5.60 10.35 18.08
CA LEU A 108 -7.04 10.21 18.35
C LEU A 108 -7.27 10.04 19.86
N GLY A 109 -7.69 11.12 20.51
CA GLY A 109 -8.52 11.08 21.72
C GLY A 109 -7.83 11.22 23.08
N GLY A 110 -8.29 12.21 23.86
CA GLY A 110 -8.05 12.34 25.30
C GLY A 110 -9.07 11.57 26.13
N TRP A 111 -8.65 11.07 27.30
CA TRP A 111 -9.48 10.29 28.22
C TRP A 111 -9.64 11.00 29.56
N MET A 112 -10.84 10.95 30.14
CA MET A 112 -11.12 11.32 31.53
C MET A 112 -10.85 10.13 32.46
N ALA A 113 -10.03 10.33 33.49
CA ALA A 113 -10.05 9.46 34.66
C ALA A 113 -11.18 9.94 35.59
N SER A 114 -12.32 9.25 35.60
CA SER A 114 -13.32 9.41 36.66
C SER A 114 -13.22 8.25 37.65
N SER A 115 -13.30 8.61 38.93
CA SER A 115 -13.37 7.75 40.11
C SER A 115 -14.45 6.68 40.05
#